data_AF-A0A2V8Y9W7-F1
#
_entry.id   AF-A0A2V8Y9W7-F1
#
_cell.length_a   1.000
_cell.length_b   1.000
_cell.length_c   1.000
_cell.angle_alpha   90.00
_cell.angle_beta   90.00
_cell.angle_gamma   90.00
#
_symmetry.space_group_name_H-M   'P 1'
#
loop_
_entity.id
_entity.type
_entity.pdbx_description
1 polymer ?
#
loop_
_entity_poly.entity_id
_entity_poly.type
_entity_poly.pdbx_seq_one_letter_code
_entity_poly.pdbx_strand_id
1 'polypeptide(L)'
;MSWKRVTAFFCLFPSMAGVSAWGRQSHATIIYDDRASEIRSVNEEAGRLWITTDDLKRATGFELKPQGICRDELCFPVPKSRQQEFRHESAGKIWLNLVAFANLVQQPIAHDESLSIWYFGLRADQRQVLSSLKAPDFTLPDMSGKTHSLSDFRGRKVLLVTWASW
;
A
#
# COMPACT_ATOMS: atom_id res chain seq x y z
N MET A 1 58.75 -27.36 34.28
CA MET A 1 57.85 -26.31 33.75
C MET A 1 57.61 -26.58 32.27
N SER A 2 56.48 -27.21 31.95
CA SER A 2 56.12 -27.62 30.59
C SER A 2 54.90 -26.81 30.15
N TRP A 3 55.10 -25.79 29.33
CA TRP A 3 54.03 -25.00 28.75
C TRP A 3 53.60 -25.64 27.43
N LYS A 4 52.50 -26.41 27.44
CA LYS A 4 51.87 -26.87 26.19
C LYS A 4 51.08 -25.72 25.59
N ARG A 5 51.41 -25.36 24.35
CA ARG A 5 50.72 -24.34 23.56
C ARG A 5 49.27 -24.77 23.32
N VAL A 6 48.32 -23.93 23.69
CA VAL A 6 46.91 -24.08 23.32
C VAL A 6 46.75 -23.43 21.95
N THR A 7 46.48 -24.23 20.93
CA THR A 7 46.15 -23.75 19.59
C THR A 7 44.71 -23.25 19.60
N ALA A 8 44.52 -21.94 19.51
CA ALA A 8 43.20 -21.35 19.35
C ALA A 8 42.70 -21.65 17.93
N PHE A 9 41.66 -22.49 17.83
CA PHE A 9 40.90 -22.67 16.59
C PHE A 9 40.07 -21.40 16.35
N PHE A 10 40.53 -20.56 15.43
CA PHE A 10 39.73 -19.45 14.91
C PHE A 10 38.61 -20.02 14.04
N CYS A 11 37.40 -20.10 14.59
CA CYS A 11 36.19 -20.33 13.78
C CYS A 11 35.96 -19.11 12.90
N LEU A 12 36.39 -19.19 11.64
CA LEU A 12 35.96 -18.29 10.58
C LEU A 12 34.47 -18.53 10.33
N PHE A 13 33.60 -17.76 10.98
CA PHE A 13 32.22 -17.60 10.54
C PHE A 13 32.24 -16.85 9.21
N PRO A 14 31.82 -17.44 8.09
CA PRO A 14 31.67 -16.69 6.86
C PRO A 14 30.58 -15.65 7.11
N SER A 15 30.97 -14.38 7.04
CA SER A 15 30.04 -13.26 7.06
C SER A 15 29.11 -13.44 5.86
N MET A 16 27.85 -13.83 6.10
CA MET A 16 26.80 -13.69 5.11
C MET A 16 26.58 -12.19 4.92
N ALA A 17 27.35 -11.59 4.03
CA ALA A 17 27.01 -10.31 3.47
C ALA A 17 25.62 -10.46 2.85
N GLY A 18 24.61 -9.92 3.52
CA GLY A 18 23.25 -9.87 3.01
C GLY A 18 23.29 -9.24 1.63
N VAL A 19 22.95 -10.03 0.60
CA VAL A 19 22.72 -9.50 -0.74
C VAL A 19 21.58 -8.51 -0.60
N SER A 20 21.87 -7.22 -0.76
CA SER A 20 20.85 -6.17 -0.77
C SER A 20 19.77 -6.59 -1.77
N ALA A 21 18.54 -6.81 -1.29
CA ALA A 21 17.44 -7.36 -2.08
C ALA A 21 16.88 -6.34 -3.11
N TRP A 22 17.54 -5.20 -3.29
CA TRP A 22 17.26 -4.25 -4.36
C TRP A 22 17.71 -4.80 -5.70
N GLY A 23 16.77 -5.45 -6.40
CA GLY A 23 17.01 -5.87 -7.78
C GLY A 23 16.43 -7.22 -8.17
N ARG A 24 15.72 -7.94 -7.28
CA ARG A 24 14.86 -9.03 -7.76
C ARG A 24 13.67 -8.38 -8.46
N GLN A 25 13.61 -8.56 -9.78
CA GLN A 25 12.55 -8.02 -10.61
C GLN A 25 11.27 -8.83 -10.35
N SER A 26 10.49 -8.39 -9.36
CA SER A 26 9.17 -8.93 -9.03
C SER A 26 8.07 -8.08 -9.66
N HIS A 27 6.98 -8.74 -10.01
CA HIS A 27 5.73 -8.10 -10.42
C HIS A 27 4.77 -8.07 -9.23
N ALA A 28 3.96 -7.02 -9.13
CA ALA A 28 2.87 -6.95 -8.16
C ALA A 28 1.65 -6.28 -8.79
N THR A 29 0.47 -6.60 -8.27
CA THR A 29 -0.77 -5.87 -8.59
C THR A 29 -1.07 -4.88 -7.49
N ILE A 30 -1.21 -3.61 -7.83
CA ILE A 30 -1.66 -2.56 -6.91
C ILE A 30 -3.10 -2.20 -7.26
N ILE A 31 -3.99 -2.31 -6.28
CA ILE A 31 -5.36 -1.82 -6.36
C ILE A 31 -5.43 -0.53 -5.54
N TYR A 32 -5.63 0.60 -6.21
CA TYR A 32 -5.65 1.93 -5.60
C TYR A 32 -6.79 2.75 -6.20
N ASP A 33 -7.62 3.38 -5.33
CA ASP A 33 -8.86 4.05 -5.73
C ASP A 33 -9.70 3.18 -6.70
N ASP A 34 -9.90 1.90 -6.33
CA ASP A 34 -10.66 0.87 -7.07
C ASP A 34 -10.13 0.52 -8.48
N ARG A 35 -8.90 0.94 -8.82
CA ARG A 35 -8.23 0.58 -10.07
C ARG A 35 -7.06 -0.35 -9.83
N ALA A 36 -7.08 -1.52 -10.48
CA ALA A 36 -5.96 -2.44 -10.51
C ALA A 36 -4.90 -2.01 -11.53
N SER A 37 -3.63 -2.02 -11.14
CA SER A 37 -2.46 -1.72 -11.99
C SER A 37 -1.35 -2.74 -11.74
N GLU A 38 -0.80 -3.30 -12.82
CA GLU A 38 0.34 -4.21 -12.73
C GLU A 38 1.66 -3.41 -12.72
N ILE A 39 2.51 -3.68 -11.73
CA ILE A 39 3.81 -3.04 -11.54
C ILE A 39 4.90 -4.07 -11.79
N ARG A 40 5.76 -3.82 -12.78
CA ARG A 40 6.78 -4.77 -13.25
C ARG A 40 8.09 -4.73 -12.46
N SER A 41 8.23 -3.76 -11.58
CA SER A 41 9.47 -3.52 -10.85
C SER A 41 9.12 -3.06 -9.45
N VAL A 42 8.89 -4.04 -8.58
CA VAL A 42 8.68 -3.82 -7.15
C VAL A 42 9.78 -4.46 -6.33
N ASN A 43 10.04 -3.89 -5.16
CA ASN A 43 10.74 -4.57 -4.09
C ASN A 43 9.82 -4.67 -2.87
N GLU A 44 9.47 -5.90 -2.48
CA GLU A 44 8.56 -6.23 -1.38
C GLU A 44 9.28 -6.59 -0.06
N GLU A 45 10.46 -6.03 0.17
CA GLU A 45 11.29 -6.38 1.33
C GLU A 45 10.60 -6.08 2.66
N ALA A 46 10.42 -7.12 3.47
CA ALA A 46 9.92 -7.06 4.85
C ALA A 46 8.57 -6.32 4.98
N GLY A 47 7.62 -6.61 4.08
CA GLY A 47 6.28 -6.01 4.10
C GLY A 47 6.25 -4.54 3.68
N ARG A 48 7.32 -4.04 3.06
CA ARG A 48 7.37 -2.71 2.44
C ARG A 48 7.11 -2.88 0.95
N LEU A 49 6.42 -1.94 0.34
CA LEU A 49 6.22 -1.93 -1.10
C LEU A 49 6.99 -0.76 -1.71
N TRP A 50 8.17 -1.03 -2.25
CA TRP A 50 8.96 -0.03 -2.97
C TRP A 50 8.63 -0.08 -4.45
N ILE A 51 8.19 1.06 -4.99
CA ILE A 51 7.89 1.24 -6.42
C ILE A 51 8.63 2.45 -6.97
N THR A 52 8.85 2.49 -8.28
CA THR A 52 9.46 3.67 -8.90
C THR A 52 8.51 4.88 -8.86
N THR A 53 9.04 6.10 -8.96
CA THR A 53 8.20 7.31 -9.07
C THR A 53 7.29 7.31 -10.30
N ASP A 54 7.70 6.65 -11.39
CA ASP A 54 6.88 6.53 -12.59
C ASP A 54 5.69 5.57 -12.35
N ASP A 55 5.95 4.45 -11.68
CA ASP A 55 4.91 3.50 -11.26
C ASP A 55 3.95 4.14 -10.26
N LEU A 56 4.46 4.94 -9.31
CA LEU A 56 3.65 5.70 -8.37
C LEU A 56 2.62 6.57 -9.12
N LYS A 57 3.08 7.39 -10.06
CA LYS A 57 2.20 8.29 -10.83
C LYS A 57 1.20 7.52 -11.66
N ARG A 58 1.63 6.45 -12.34
CA ARG A 58 0.71 5.61 -13.12
C ARG A 58 -0.35 4.93 -12.27
N ALA A 59 0.04 4.28 -11.17
CA ALA A 59 -0.83 3.45 -10.36
C ALA A 59 -1.76 4.26 -9.45
N THR A 60 -1.30 5.39 -8.92
CA THR A 60 -1.99 6.12 -7.85
C THR A 60 -2.35 7.57 -8.20
N GLY A 61 -1.75 8.12 -9.26
CA GLY A 61 -1.82 9.56 -9.59
C GLY A 61 -0.93 10.44 -8.72
N PHE A 62 -0.27 9.89 -7.70
CA PHE A 62 0.66 10.65 -6.86
C PHE A 62 2.03 10.82 -7.53
N GLU A 63 2.69 11.93 -7.22
CA GLU A 63 4.03 12.25 -7.68
C GLU A 63 4.86 12.85 -6.53
N LEU A 64 6.16 12.59 -6.54
CA LEU A 64 7.07 13.15 -5.56
C LEU A 64 7.46 14.58 -5.95
N LYS A 65 7.24 15.54 -5.06
CA LYS A 65 7.60 16.95 -5.20
C LYS A 65 8.42 17.43 -3.99
N PRO A 66 9.08 18.60 -4.06
CA PRO A 66 9.85 19.13 -2.93
C PRO A 66 9.05 19.29 -1.64
N GLN A 67 7.76 19.65 -1.74
CA GLN A 67 6.87 19.79 -0.60
C GLN A 67 6.36 18.44 -0.03
N GLY A 68 6.48 17.33 -0.76
CA GLY A 68 5.99 16.03 -0.31
C GLY A 68 5.47 15.14 -1.44
N ILE A 69 4.55 14.24 -1.11
CA ILE A 69 3.90 13.33 -2.06
C ILE A 69 2.55 13.95 -2.44
N CYS A 70 2.37 14.27 -3.72
CA CYS A 70 1.29 15.13 -4.18
C CYS A 70 0.43 14.48 -5.26
N ARG A 71 -0.86 14.79 -5.30
CA ARG A 71 -1.78 14.47 -6.38
C ARG A 71 -2.66 15.68 -6.62
N ASP A 72 -2.58 16.24 -7.83
CA ASP A 72 -3.19 17.52 -8.17
C ASP A 72 -2.75 18.61 -7.16
N GLU A 73 -3.71 19.29 -6.53
CA GLU A 73 -3.47 20.31 -5.50
C GLU A 73 -3.24 19.74 -4.09
N LEU A 74 -3.50 18.44 -3.89
CA LEU A 74 -3.36 17.79 -2.60
C LEU A 74 -1.92 17.31 -2.39
N CYS A 75 -1.23 17.84 -1.39
CA CYS A 75 0.15 17.46 -1.06
C CYS A 75 0.28 17.02 0.40
N PHE A 76 0.96 15.89 0.61
CA PHE A 76 1.25 15.33 1.92
C PHE A 76 2.73 15.51 2.27
N PRO A 77 3.06 16.38 3.26
CA PRO A 77 4.44 16.64 3.63
C PRO A 77 5.13 15.41 4.23
N VAL A 78 6.32 15.10 3.72
CA VAL A 78 7.17 14.05 4.28
C VAL A 78 8.12 14.67 5.31
N PRO A 79 8.12 14.21 6.58
CA PRO A 79 9.03 14.74 7.60
C PRO A 79 10.50 14.58 7.19
N LYS A 80 11.28 15.68 7.28
CA LYS A 80 12.70 15.68 6.88
C LYS A 80 13.52 14.62 7.62
N SER A 81 13.24 14.38 8.91
CA SER A 81 13.92 13.39 9.73
C SER A 81 13.67 11.94 9.30
N ARG A 82 12.59 11.67 8.56
CA ARG A 82 12.14 10.33 8.18
C ARG A 82 12.22 10.07 6.68
N GLN A 83 12.86 10.94 5.89
CA GLN A 83 12.87 10.82 4.43
C GLN A 83 13.31 9.45 3.91
N GLN A 84 14.28 8.81 4.59
CA GLN A 84 14.79 7.49 4.21
C GLN A 84 13.74 6.37 4.33
N GLU A 85 12.68 6.56 5.12
CA GLU A 85 11.58 5.60 5.21
C GLU A 85 10.66 5.65 3.97
N PHE A 86 10.59 6.82 3.32
CA PHE A 86 9.67 7.09 2.21
C PHE A 86 10.34 7.01 0.85
N ARG A 87 11.60 7.45 0.75
CA ARG A 87 12.33 7.50 -0.51
C ARG A 87 13.69 6.84 -0.41
N HIS A 88 14.03 6.13 -1.46
CA HIS A 88 15.35 5.56 -1.66
C HIS A 88 15.81 5.79 -3.10
N GLU A 89 17.10 5.97 -3.32
CA GLU A 89 17.68 6.15 -4.65
C GLU A 89 18.69 5.05 -4.96
N SER A 90 18.35 4.20 -5.93
CA SER A 90 19.17 3.05 -6.30
C SER A 90 19.14 2.84 -7.82
N ALA A 91 20.31 2.54 -8.39
CA ALA A 91 20.50 2.34 -9.82
C ALA A 91 19.96 3.49 -10.70
N GLY A 92 20.13 4.74 -10.24
CA GLY A 92 19.68 5.94 -10.97
C GLY A 92 18.15 6.14 -11.00
N LYS A 93 17.40 5.39 -10.19
CA LYS A 93 15.96 5.53 -10.03
C LYS A 93 15.61 5.92 -8.61
N ILE A 94 14.56 6.73 -8.48
CA ILE A 94 13.95 7.05 -7.19
C ILE A 94 12.82 6.06 -6.94
N TRP A 95 12.89 5.42 -5.78
CA TRP A 95 11.92 4.47 -5.27
C TRP A 95 11.16 5.11 -4.12
N LEU A 96 9.83 4.94 -4.12
CA LEU A 96 8.96 5.35 -3.05
C LEU A 96 8.43 4.12 -2.30
N ASN A 97 8.46 4.15 -0.98
CA ASN A 97 7.80 3.17 -0.14
C ASN A 97 6.32 3.52 0.00
N LEU A 98 5.47 2.84 -0.77
CA LEU A 98 4.03 3.11 -0.81
C LEU A 98 3.34 2.74 0.51
N VAL A 99 3.85 1.73 1.23
CA VAL A 99 3.35 1.37 2.57
C VAL A 99 3.64 2.47 3.59
N ALA A 100 4.84 3.06 3.57
CA ALA A 100 5.16 4.19 4.44
C ALA A 100 4.27 5.40 4.16
N PHE A 101 4.00 5.68 2.88
CA PHE A 101 3.07 6.75 2.51
C PHE A 101 1.64 6.47 2.98
N ALA A 102 1.12 5.26 2.74
CA ALA A 102 -0.20 4.85 3.20
C ALA A 102 -0.35 5.00 4.73
N ASN A 103 0.66 4.61 5.51
CA ASN A 103 0.68 4.81 6.96
C ASN A 103 0.65 6.30 7.37
N LEU A 104 1.41 7.16 6.67
CA LEU A 104 1.43 8.61 6.93
C LEU A 104 0.03 9.23 6.77
N VAL A 105 -0.72 8.78 5.75
CA VAL A 105 -2.06 9.31 5.42
C VAL A 105 -3.20 8.46 6.00
N GLN A 106 -2.87 7.54 6.93
CA GLN A 106 -3.79 6.64 7.62
C GLN A 106 -4.69 5.82 6.66
N GLN A 107 -4.12 5.42 5.53
CA GLN A 107 -4.75 4.56 4.55
C GLN A 107 -4.68 3.10 5.00
N PRO A 108 -5.79 2.34 4.93
CA PRO A 108 -5.79 0.94 5.30
C PRO A 108 -5.19 0.15 4.14
N ILE A 109 -4.43 -0.89 4.47
CA ILE A 109 -3.73 -1.73 3.50
C ILE A 109 -4.12 -3.18 3.74
N ALA A 110 -4.44 -3.90 2.67
CA ALA A 110 -4.49 -5.36 2.67
C ALA A 110 -3.45 -5.88 1.67
N HIS A 111 -2.74 -6.93 2.05
CA HIS A 111 -1.68 -7.53 1.24
C HIS A 111 -1.88 -9.04 1.18
N ASP A 112 -1.94 -9.57 -0.04
CA ASP A 112 -1.82 -11.00 -0.30
C ASP A 112 -0.40 -11.28 -0.79
N GLU A 113 0.42 -11.85 0.09
CA GLU A 113 1.82 -12.16 -0.20
C GLU A 113 1.97 -13.28 -1.25
N SER A 114 1.01 -14.21 -1.32
CA SER A 114 1.08 -15.35 -2.25
C SER A 114 0.80 -14.94 -3.70
N LEU A 115 -0.05 -13.93 -3.88
CA LEU A 115 -0.43 -13.39 -5.18
C LEU A 115 0.30 -12.07 -5.52
N SER A 116 1.11 -11.54 -4.60
CA SER A 116 1.72 -10.20 -4.67
C SER A 116 0.69 -9.12 -5.03
N ILE A 117 -0.43 -9.10 -4.30
CA ILE A 117 -1.52 -8.13 -4.49
C ILE A 117 -1.60 -7.20 -3.29
N TRP A 118 -1.55 -5.91 -3.56
CA TRP A 118 -1.70 -4.85 -2.57
C TRP A 118 -2.96 -4.04 -2.83
N TYR A 119 -3.86 -4.02 -1.85
CA TYR A 119 -5.06 -3.18 -1.87
C TYR A 119 -4.90 -2.01 -0.90
N PHE A 120 -5.12 -0.80 -1.42
CA PHE A 120 -5.10 0.44 -0.65
C PHE A 120 -6.51 1.02 -0.61
N GLY A 121 -7.15 0.97 0.55
CA GLY A 121 -8.51 1.48 0.73
C GLY A 121 -8.58 3.00 0.82
N LEU A 122 -9.71 3.53 1.30
CA LEU A 122 -9.90 4.98 1.44
C LEU A 122 -8.98 5.56 2.53
N ARG A 123 -8.24 6.61 2.17
CA ARG A 123 -7.46 7.42 3.11
C ARG A 123 -8.36 8.18 4.09
N ALA A 124 -7.79 8.66 5.20
CA ALA A 124 -8.56 9.39 6.20
C ALA A 124 -9.28 10.64 5.64
N ASP A 125 -8.66 11.37 4.71
CA ASP A 125 -9.27 12.52 4.02
C ASP A 125 -10.45 12.11 3.11
N GLN A 126 -10.40 10.93 2.50
CA GLN A 126 -11.48 10.41 1.64
C GLN A 126 -12.63 9.81 2.45
N ARG A 127 -12.36 9.30 3.67
CA ARG A 127 -13.37 8.73 4.57
C ARG A 127 -14.35 9.76 5.11
N GLN A 128 -14.17 11.06 4.90
CA GLN A 128 -15.17 12.07 5.29
C GLN A 128 -16.55 11.83 4.65
N VAL A 129 -16.65 11.12 3.53
CA VAL A 129 -17.96 10.66 3.02
C VAL A 129 -18.70 9.80 4.07
N LEU A 130 -17.97 8.97 4.82
CA LEU A 130 -18.50 8.15 5.91
C LEU A 130 -18.86 8.98 7.15
N SER A 131 -18.27 10.17 7.36
CA SER A 131 -18.61 11.01 8.52
C SER A 131 -20.01 11.60 8.45
N SER A 132 -20.62 11.65 7.25
CA SER A 132 -22.04 12.01 7.11
C SER A 132 -22.97 11.01 7.80
N LEU A 133 -22.50 9.77 8.03
CA LEU A 133 -23.27 8.62 8.52
C LEU A 133 -24.55 8.37 7.71
N LYS A 134 -24.64 8.94 6.51
CA LYS A 134 -25.77 8.81 5.61
C LYS A 134 -25.39 7.86 4.49
N ALA A 135 -26.03 6.69 4.47
CA ALA A 135 -25.91 5.79 3.35
C ALA A 135 -26.33 6.51 2.05
N PRO A 136 -25.53 6.45 0.98
CA PRO A 136 -25.92 6.97 -0.33
C PRO A 136 -27.25 6.36 -0.76
N ASP A 137 -28.13 7.19 -1.32
CA ASP A 137 -29.38 6.68 -1.88
C ASP A 137 -29.07 5.94 -3.18
N PHE A 138 -29.76 4.83 -3.40
CA PHE A 138 -29.69 4.05 -4.62
C PHE A 138 -31.05 3.44 -4.91
N THR A 139 -31.27 3.11 -6.17
CA THR A 139 -32.54 2.59 -6.67
C THR A 139 -32.28 1.31 -7.45
N LEU A 140 -32.84 0.20 -7.00
CA LEU A 140 -32.65 -1.12 -7.61
C LEU A 140 -34.00 -1.84 -7.74
N PRO A 141 -34.17 -2.69 -8.79
CA PRO A 141 -35.34 -3.55 -8.89
C PRO A 141 -35.25 -4.73 -7.92
N ASP A 142 -36.38 -5.18 -7.39
CA ASP A 142 -36.49 -6.47 -6.72
C ASP A 142 -36.64 -7.63 -7.73
N MET A 143 -36.78 -8.86 -7.23
CA MET A 143 -36.92 -10.07 -8.06
C MET A 143 -38.18 -10.08 -8.95
N SER A 144 -39.18 -9.26 -8.65
CA SER A 144 -40.38 -9.09 -9.47
C SER A 144 -40.28 -7.90 -10.44
N GLY A 145 -39.12 -7.23 -10.47
CA GLY A 145 -38.86 -6.06 -11.32
C GLY A 145 -39.40 -4.75 -10.75
N LYS A 146 -39.98 -4.75 -9.54
CA LYS A 146 -40.46 -3.54 -8.90
C LYS A 146 -39.27 -2.74 -8.36
N THR A 147 -39.23 -1.46 -8.70
CA THR A 147 -38.19 -0.54 -8.23
C THR A 147 -38.37 -0.17 -6.75
N HIS A 148 -37.27 -0.19 -6.00
CA HIS A 148 -37.20 0.31 -4.63
C HIS A 148 -35.99 1.23 -4.48
N SER A 149 -36.15 2.33 -3.76
CA SER A 149 -35.05 3.22 -3.36
C SER A 149 -34.72 3.05 -1.88
N LEU A 150 -33.46 3.24 -1.49
CA LEU A 150 -33.09 3.18 -0.07
C LEU A 150 -33.85 4.22 0.76
N SER A 151 -34.11 5.39 0.18
CA SER A 151 -34.91 6.45 0.81
C SER A 151 -36.36 6.08 1.11
N ASP A 152 -36.93 5.06 0.44
CA ASP A 152 -38.29 4.55 0.72
C ASP A 152 -38.37 3.89 2.13
N PHE A 153 -37.22 3.57 2.73
CA PHE A 153 -37.11 2.95 4.04
C PHE A 153 -36.73 3.92 5.16
N ARG A 154 -36.75 5.24 4.93
CA ARG A 154 -36.50 6.22 5.99
C ARG A 154 -37.45 6.04 7.18
N GLY A 155 -36.92 6.26 8.38
CA GLY A 155 -37.66 6.03 9.64
C GLY A 155 -37.69 4.57 10.11
N ARG A 156 -37.08 3.64 9.37
CA ARG A 156 -36.95 2.22 9.74
C ARG A 156 -35.48 1.82 9.89
N LYS A 157 -35.20 0.83 10.74
CA LYS A 157 -33.88 0.17 10.77
C LYS A 157 -33.78 -0.73 9.53
N VAL A 158 -32.73 -0.56 8.75
CA VAL A 158 -32.49 -1.32 7.52
C VAL A 158 -31.13 -2.01 7.62
N LEU A 159 -31.09 -3.31 7.34
CA LEU A 159 -29.86 -4.07 7.15
C LEU A 159 -29.65 -4.26 5.64
N LEU A 160 -28.53 -3.76 5.11
CA LEU A 160 -28.14 -3.97 3.72
C LEU A 160 -27.10 -5.09 3.66
N VAL A 161 -27.38 -6.11 2.86
CA VAL A 161 -26.50 -7.27 2.68
C VAL A 161 -26.13 -7.39 1.21
N THR A 162 -24.84 -7.22 0.91
CA THR A 162 -24.25 -7.52 -0.39
C THR A 162 -23.75 -8.96 -0.37
N TRP A 163 -24.26 -9.82 -1.25
CA TRP A 163 -23.93 -11.24 -1.29
C TRP A 163 -23.87 -11.74 -2.74
N ALA A 164 -23.32 -12.94 -2.92
CA ALA A 164 -23.37 -13.68 -4.16
C ALA A 164 -23.59 -15.17 -3.87
N SER A 165 -24.20 -15.89 -4.81
CA SER A 165 -24.64 -17.29 -4.62
C SER A 165 -23.58 -18.35 -4.90
N TRP A 166 -22.40 -17.96 -5.37
CA TRP A 166 -21.36 -18.85 -5.86
C TRP A 166 -20.34 -19.20 -4.77
#